data_AF-F3CCZ6-F1
#
_entry.id   AF-F3CCZ6-F1
#
_cell.length_a   1.000
_cell.length_b   1.000
_cell.length_c   1.000
_cell.angle_alpha   90.00
_cell.angle_beta   90.00
_cell.angle_gamma   90.00
#
_symmetry.space_group_name_H-M   'P 1'
#
loop_
_entity.id
_entity.type
_entity.pdbx_description
1 polymer ?
#
loop_
_entity_poly.entity_id
_entity_poly.type
_entity_poly.pdbx_seq_one_letter_code
_entity_poly.pdbx_strand_id
1 'polypeptide(L)'
;MWQLFKGIESPYKSVLKLLLIEVYSSEHPRVQCLSLRFKQAVFANQLDLDELDPYVVVYRRIEEHLQARNEQERLELVRRSLYLKVNKKLTGSSRQRNTGWQRLLLERLTFEWGWDERQLALLDSRSQWKVRQVASERRALVNELNYSYRFQTRFARTQSTADALNARDLTILGRRLYAAFERKAGKVEFINPGIAPDLAEDTLTLVHSPDKREPGKHQWALYNGNLGIHEWPNFSPIKRSRELLELLTWCHRNNVIDTTTRVALHPGTSDLSEFELFNLLGALQQSIELPLPEVSDDELLMPSTPSEILLLVNVGVDPLRHHRDLNI
;
A
#
# COMPACT_ATOMS: atom_id res chain seq x y z
N MET A 1 1.22 18.57 -9.14
CA MET A 1 2.45 17.90 -8.66
C MET A 1 2.45 17.65 -7.14
N TRP A 2 2.33 18.66 -6.27
CA TRP A 2 2.29 18.47 -4.80
C TRP A 2 1.21 17.49 -4.27
N GLN A 3 0.07 17.34 -4.95
CA GLN A 3 -0.96 16.37 -4.53
C GLN A 3 -0.54 14.91 -4.77
N LEU A 4 0.34 14.63 -5.74
CA LEU A 4 0.90 13.29 -5.92
C LEU A 4 1.89 12.94 -4.81
N PHE A 5 2.67 13.94 -4.35
CA PHE A 5 3.59 13.81 -3.21
C PHE A 5 2.84 13.33 -1.96
N LYS A 6 1.74 14.01 -1.58
CA LYS A 6 0.90 13.58 -0.45
C LYS A 6 0.14 12.26 -0.68
N GLY A 7 0.10 11.78 -1.92
CA GLY A 7 -0.53 10.51 -2.28
C GLY A 7 0.23 9.28 -1.86
N ILE A 8 1.53 9.42 -1.57
CA ILE A 8 2.33 8.31 -1.07
C ILE A 8 2.04 8.04 0.41
N GLU A 9 1.67 9.05 1.19
CA GLU A 9 1.37 8.92 2.64
C GLU A 9 -0.12 8.78 2.96
N SER A 10 -0.99 9.38 2.15
CA SER A 10 -2.45 9.33 2.32
C SER A 10 -3.13 8.99 1.00
N PRO A 11 -3.09 7.71 0.59
CA PRO A 11 -3.41 7.31 -0.77
C PRO A 11 -4.86 7.65 -1.16
N TYR A 12 -5.84 7.33 -0.31
CA TYR A 12 -7.26 7.53 -0.64
C TYR A 12 -7.64 9.00 -0.85
N LYS A 13 -7.18 9.90 0.03
CA LYS A 13 -7.46 11.33 -0.12
C LYS A 13 -6.84 11.89 -1.40
N SER A 14 -5.65 11.40 -1.74
CA SER A 14 -4.90 11.90 -2.88
C SER A 14 -5.43 11.37 -4.19
N VAL A 15 -5.91 10.13 -4.26
CA VAL A 15 -6.63 9.60 -5.43
C VAL A 15 -7.77 10.53 -5.85
N LEU A 16 -8.63 10.94 -4.91
CA LEU A 16 -9.75 11.86 -5.20
C LEU A 16 -9.25 13.18 -5.83
N LYS A 17 -8.17 13.74 -5.28
CA LYS A 17 -7.62 15.00 -5.78
C LYS A 17 -6.94 14.86 -7.14
N LEU A 18 -6.23 13.75 -7.36
CA LEU A 18 -5.50 13.50 -8.61
C LEU A 18 -6.46 13.30 -9.77
N LEU A 19 -7.53 12.54 -9.53
CA LEU A 19 -8.60 12.37 -10.50
C LEU A 19 -9.33 13.68 -10.76
N LEU A 20 -9.58 14.50 -9.74
CA LEU A 20 -10.15 15.82 -9.97
C LEU A 20 -9.25 16.72 -10.83
N ILE A 21 -7.93 16.66 -10.65
CA ILE A 21 -6.97 17.36 -11.52
C ILE A 21 -7.06 16.83 -12.95
N GLU A 22 -7.16 15.51 -13.13
CA GLU A 22 -7.38 14.90 -14.44
C GLU A 22 -8.65 15.41 -15.12
N VAL A 23 -9.77 15.48 -14.40
CA VAL A 23 -11.02 16.05 -14.91
C VAL A 23 -10.76 17.47 -15.42
N TYR A 24 -10.16 18.34 -14.61
CA TYR A 24 -9.89 19.72 -15.02
C TYR A 24 -8.94 19.82 -16.21
N SER A 25 -7.88 19.01 -16.25
CA SER A 25 -6.97 18.97 -17.39
C SER A 25 -7.66 18.50 -18.67
N SER A 26 -8.60 17.54 -18.57
CA SER A 26 -9.34 17.05 -19.74
C SER A 26 -10.29 18.08 -20.35
N GLU A 27 -10.72 19.07 -19.57
CA GLU A 27 -11.65 20.13 -19.99
C GLU A 27 -10.93 21.39 -20.47
N HIS A 28 -9.61 21.44 -20.35
CA HIS A 28 -8.82 22.59 -20.77
C HIS A 28 -9.05 22.92 -22.26
N PRO A 29 -9.25 24.20 -22.63
CA PRO A 29 -9.17 25.40 -21.79
C PRO A 29 -10.48 25.79 -21.08
N ARG A 30 -11.60 25.12 -21.37
CA ARG A 30 -12.94 25.44 -20.86
C ARG A 30 -13.26 24.68 -19.57
N VAL A 31 -12.41 24.87 -18.57
CA VAL A 31 -12.53 24.17 -17.28
C VAL A 31 -13.75 24.69 -16.51
N GLN A 32 -14.61 23.77 -16.06
CA GLN A 32 -15.65 24.10 -15.10
C GLN A 32 -15.19 23.71 -13.69
N CYS A 33 -14.73 24.70 -12.93
CA CYS A 33 -14.26 24.49 -11.57
C CYS A 33 -15.41 24.16 -10.61
N LEU A 34 -15.12 23.32 -9.61
CA LEU A 34 -16.12 22.91 -8.62
C LEU A 34 -16.73 24.09 -7.85
N SER A 35 -15.97 25.17 -7.63
CA SER A 35 -16.48 26.35 -6.93
C SER A 35 -17.57 27.07 -7.74
N LEU A 36 -17.47 27.10 -9.07
CA LEU A 36 -18.52 27.65 -9.93
C LEU A 36 -19.77 26.77 -9.89
N ARG A 37 -19.58 25.45 -10.00
CA ARG A 37 -20.69 24.49 -9.93
C ARG A 37 -21.42 24.55 -8.58
N PHE A 38 -20.67 24.63 -7.48
CA PHE A 38 -21.22 24.81 -6.13
C PHE A 38 -22.03 26.11 -6.05
N LYS A 39 -21.48 27.25 -6.50
CA LYS A 39 -22.20 28.53 -6.51
C LYS A 39 -23.48 28.44 -7.36
N GLN A 40 -23.41 27.86 -8.55
CA GLN A 40 -24.57 27.68 -9.42
C GLN A 40 -25.66 26.85 -8.75
N ALA A 41 -25.31 25.76 -8.06
CA ALA A 41 -26.28 24.96 -7.32
C ALA A 41 -26.95 25.76 -6.19
N VAL A 42 -26.17 26.54 -5.43
CA VAL A 42 -26.70 27.42 -4.38
C VAL A 42 -27.63 28.49 -4.97
N PHE A 43 -27.24 29.16 -6.06
CA PHE A 43 -28.07 30.17 -6.72
C PHE A 43 -29.31 29.58 -7.41
N ALA A 44 -29.26 28.30 -7.79
CA ALA A 44 -30.40 27.55 -8.30
C ALA A 44 -31.31 27.01 -7.18
N ASN A 45 -31.10 27.45 -5.93
CA ASN A 45 -31.88 27.06 -4.76
C ASN A 45 -31.86 25.55 -4.47
N GLN A 46 -30.69 24.90 -4.65
CA GLN A 46 -30.46 23.56 -4.13
C GLN A 46 -30.47 23.62 -2.59
N LEU A 47 -31.45 22.95 -1.98
CA LEU A 47 -31.66 22.95 -0.52
C LEU A 47 -31.14 21.69 0.16
N ASP A 48 -30.85 20.63 -0.60
CA ASP A 48 -30.24 19.41 -0.04
C ASP A 48 -28.75 19.66 0.28
N LEU A 49 -28.43 19.69 1.57
CA LEU A 49 -27.07 19.92 2.06
C LEU A 49 -26.12 18.78 1.69
N ASP A 50 -26.63 17.56 1.53
CA ASP A 50 -25.80 16.40 1.15
C ASP A 50 -25.28 16.56 -0.28
N GLU A 51 -26.11 17.12 -1.18
CA GLU A 51 -25.72 17.42 -2.57
C GLU A 51 -24.74 18.61 -2.67
N LEU A 52 -24.62 19.39 -1.59
CA LEU A 52 -23.67 20.50 -1.47
C LEU A 52 -22.41 20.12 -0.67
N ASP A 53 -22.33 18.91 -0.11
CA ASP A 53 -21.13 18.47 0.61
C ASP A 53 -19.90 18.50 -0.32
N PRO A 54 -18.77 19.10 0.10
CA PRO A 54 -17.60 19.23 -0.76
C PRO A 54 -17.04 17.89 -1.27
N TYR A 55 -17.09 16.81 -0.47
CA TYR A 55 -16.62 15.50 -0.92
C TYR A 55 -17.61 14.85 -1.88
N VAL A 56 -18.92 15.03 -1.68
CA VAL A 56 -19.94 14.57 -2.63
C VAL A 56 -19.80 15.28 -3.97
N VAL A 57 -19.65 16.61 -3.96
CA VAL A 57 -19.46 17.40 -5.17
C VAL A 57 -18.18 16.99 -5.92
N VAL A 58 -17.07 16.75 -5.20
CA VAL A 58 -15.84 16.20 -5.79
C VAL A 58 -16.09 14.80 -6.38
N TYR A 59 -16.73 13.92 -5.62
CA TYR A 59 -17.03 12.56 -6.03
C TYR A 59 -17.87 12.51 -7.31
N ARG A 60 -19.02 13.20 -7.33
CA ARG A 60 -19.92 13.25 -8.49
C ARG A 60 -19.23 13.77 -9.73
N ARG A 61 -18.36 14.77 -9.57
CA ARG A 61 -17.58 15.31 -10.68
C ARG A 61 -16.63 14.30 -11.30
N ILE A 62 -15.98 13.48 -10.46
CA ILE A 62 -15.10 12.41 -10.92
C ILE A 62 -15.93 11.25 -11.50
N GLU A 63 -17.05 10.93 -10.87
CA GLU A 63 -17.98 9.88 -11.32
C GLU A 63 -18.47 10.15 -12.75
N GLU A 64 -18.98 11.35 -13.03
CA GLU A 64 -19.41 11.76 -14.37
C GLU A 64 -18.32 11.56 -15.42
N HIS A 65 -17.08 11.98 -15.09
CA HIS A 65 -15.95 11.89 -15.99
C HIS A 65 -15.56 10.43 -16.30
N LEU A 66 -15.48 9.59 -15.27
CA LEU A 66 -15.10 8.18 -15.42
C LEU A 66 -16.21 7.35 -16.07
N GLN A 67 -17.48 7.65 -15.78
CA GLN A 67 -18.63 7.00 -16.44
C GLN A 67 -18.68 7.33 -17.93
N ALA A 68 -18.48 8.60 -18.31
CA ALA A 68 -18.44 9.02 -19.72
C ALA A 68 -17.34 8.29 -20.53
N ARG A 69 -16.29 7.82 -19.84
CA ARG A 69 -15.15 7.10 -20.43
C ARG A 69 -15.22 5.58 -20.22
N ASN A 70 -16.28 5.10 -19.56
CA ASN A 70 -16.48 3.69 -19.20
C ASN A 70 -15.32 3.08 -18.37
N GLU A 71 -14.72 3.88 -17.48
CA GLU A 71 -13.57 3.49 -16.66
C GLU A 71 -14.01 2.97 -15.28
N GLN A 72 -14.75 1.85 -15.28
CA GLN A 72 -15.42 1.31 -14.08
C GLN A 72 -14.48 0.93 -12.94
N GLU A 73 -13.31 0.33 -13.23
CA GLU A 73 -12.33 -0.04 -12.20
C GLU A 73 -11.79 1.17 -11.43
N ARG A 74 -11.55 2.28 -12.14
CA ARG A 74 -11.08 3.53 -11.54
C ARG A 74 -12.19 4.19 -10.72
N LEU A 75 -13.43 4.14 -11.22
CA LEU A 75 -14.59 4.63 -10.49
C LEU A 75 -14.77 3.86 -9.17
N GLU A 76 -14.59 2.54 -9.19
CA GLU A 76 -14.66 1.72 -8.00
C GLU A 76 -13.55 2.05 -6.99
N LEU A 77 -12.33 2.38 -7.46
CA LEU A 77 -11.27 2.89 -6.58
C LEU A 77 -11.65 4.23 -5.92
N VAL A 78 -12.31 5.13 -6.65
CA VAL A 78 -12.79 6.42 -6.12
C VAL A 78 -13.83 6.21 -5.03
N ARG A 79 -14.80 5.32 -5.26
CA ARG A 79 -15.86 4.99 -4.30
C ARG A 79 -15.28 4.42 -3.01
N ARG A 80 -14.38 3.44 -3.12
CA ARG A 80 -13.64 2.88 -1.96
C ARG A 80 -12.80 3.95 -1.26
N SER A 81 -12.14 4.82 -2.02
CA SER A 81 -11.33 5.91 -1.46
C SER A 81 -12.17 6.89 -0.65
N LEU A 82 -13.34 7.28 -1.16
CA LEU A 82 -14.29 8.14 -0.44
C LEU A 82 -14.77 7.46 0.85
N TYR A 83 -15.25 6.22 0.73
CA TYR A 83 -15.76 5.43 1.86
C TYR A 83 -14.73 5.30 2.99
N LEU A 84 -13.52 4.85 2.66
CA LEU A 84 -12.43 4.68 3.61
C LEU A 84 -11.92 6.01 4.17
N LYS A 85 -12.07 7.12 3.42
CA LYS A 85 -11.70 8.45 3.89
C LYS A 85 -12.68 9.01 4.92
N VAL A 86 -13.97 8.74 4.74
CA VAL A 86 -15.02 9.13 5.70
C VAL A 86 -14.91 8.32 7.00
N ASN A 87 -14.46 7.06 6.91
CA ASN A 87 -14.16 6.20 8.07
C ASN A 87 -15.36 6.01 9.01
N LYS A 88 -16.55 5.79 8.43
CA LYS A 88 -17.79 5.47 9.15
C LYS A 88 -18.27 4.09 8.69
N LYS A 89 -18.29 3.13 9.62
CA LYS A 89 -18.67 1.75 9.33
C LYS A 89 -20.18 1.62 9.15
N LEU A 90 -20.61 0.94 8.08
CA LEU A 90 -22.03 0.66 7.82
C LEU A 90 -22.48 -0.70 8.36
N THR A 91 -21.55 -1.64 8.55
CA THR A 91 -21.77 -3.01 9.05
C THR A 91 -21.49 -3.16 10.55
N GLY A 92 -21.94 -4.29 11.13
CA GLY A 92 -21.72 -4.66 12.52
C GLY A 92 -22.68 -4.01 13.53
N SER A 93 -22.47 -4.33 14.82
CA SER A 93 -23.36 -3.96 15.93
C SER A 93 -23.50 -2.46 16.17
N SER A 94 -22.65 -1.65 15.51
CA SER A 94 -22.76 -0.20 15.48
C SER A 94 -23.89 0.32 14.58
N ARG A 95 -24.60 -0.55 13.83
CA ARG A 95 -25.73 -0.20 12.95
C ARG A 95 -26.84 0.60 13.67
N GLN A 96 -26.99 0.41 14.98
CA GLN A 96 -28.09 1.00 15.76
C GLN A 96 -27.71 2.22 16.62
N ARG A 97 -26.41 2.56 16.76
CA ARG A 97 -25.97 3.51 17.81
C ARG A 97 -25.59 4.91 17.32
N ASN A 98 -25.60 5.20 16.01
CA ASN A 98 -25.25 6.53 15.52
C ASN A 98 -25.84 6.85 14.14
N THR A 99 -27.01 7.48 14.11
CA THR A 99 -27.72 7.96 12.91
C THR A 99 -27.25 9.36 12.49
N GLY A 100 -25.93 9.57 12.40
CA GLY A 100 -25.40 10.84 11.90
C GLY A 100 -25.68 10.99 10.40
N TRP A 101 -25.87 12.23 9.92
CA TRP A 101 -26.14 12.52 8.50
C TRP A 101 -25.12 11.87 7.55
N GLN A 102 -23.83 11.84 7.91
CA GLN A 102 -22.77 11.19 7.12
C GLN A 102 -23.02 9.71 6.89
N ARG A 103 -23.62 9.02 7.87
CA ARG A 103 -23.95 7.59 7.76
C ARG A 103 -25.10 7.41 6.75
N LEU A 104 -26.16 8.19 6.89
CA LEU A 104 -27.32 8.14 5.98
C LEU A 104 -26.90 8.44 4.54
N LEU A 105 -26.03 9.44 4.36
CA LEU A 105 -25.44 9.77 3.07
C LEU A 105 -24.60 8.62 2.50
N LEU A 106 -23.75 7.98 3.31
CA LEU A 106 -23.00 6.81 2.87
C LEU A 106 -23.92 5.61 2.55
N GLU A 107 -24.99 5.38 3.31
CA GLU A 107 -25.98 4.34 3.00
C GLU A 107 -26.65 4.61 1.64
N ARG A 108 -27.03 5.86 1.37
CA ARG A 108 -27.55 6.27 0.05
C ARG A 108 -26.54 6.01 -1.07
N LEU A 109 -25.30 6.51 -0.91
CA LEU A 109 -24.25 6.37 -1.91
C LEU A 109 -23.89 4.90 -2.17
N THR A 110 -23.71 4.10 -1.13
CA THR A 110 -23.36 2.67 -1.27
C THR A 110 -24.47 1.85 -1.92
N PHE A 111 -25.74 2.22 -1.67
CA PHE A 111 -26.88 1.69 -2.40
C PHE A 111 -26.84 2.06 -3.90
N GLU A 112 -26.60 3.34 -4.22
CA GLU A 112 -26.45 3.79 -5.61
C GLU A 112 -25.29 3.09 -6.35
N TRP A 113 -24.19 2.80 -5.65
CA TRP A 113 -23.04 2.10 -6.22
C TRP A 113 -23.31 0.62 -6.48
N GLY A 114 -24.37 0.06 -5.89
CA GLY A 114 -24.70 -1.37 -5.97
C GLY A 114 -23.79 -2.25 -5.13
N TRP A 115 -23.19 -1.71 -4.05
CA TRP A 115 -22.35 -2.50 -3.16
C TRP A 115 -23.18 -3.47 -2.33
N ASP A 116 -22.70 -4.70 -2.22
CA ASP A 116 -23.31 -5.71 -1.37
C ASP A 116 -22.76 -5.67 0.06
N GLU A 117 -23.39 -6.46 0.95
CA GLU A 117 -22.96 -6.55 2.35
C GLU A 117 -21.55 -7.11 2.50
N ARG A 118 -21.09 -7.95 1.56
CA ARG A 118 -19.75 -8.55 1.60
C ARG A 118 -18.68 -7.49 1.36
N GLN A 119 -18.88 -6.63 0.37
CA GLN A 119 -18.00 -5.52 0.07
C GLN A 119 -17.93 -4.53 1.23
N LEU A 120 -19.08 -4.18 1.81
CA LEU A 120 -19.12 -3.30 2.98
C LEU A 120 -18.40 -3.91 4.20
N ALA A 121 -18.64 -5.20 4.48
CA ALA A 121 -17.99 -5.91 5.58
C ALA A 121 -16.46 -5.94 5.40
N LEU A 122 -15.99 -6.16 4.16
CA LEU A 122 -14.56 -6.13 3.84
C LEU A 122 -13.95 -4.76 4.10
N LEU A 123 -14.58 -3.67 3.66
CA LEU A 123 -14.07 -2.31 3.87
C LEU A 123 -14.12 -1.89 5.35
N ASP A 124 -15.18 -2.29 6.08
CA ASP A 124 -15.34 -2.01 7.50
C ASP A 124 -14.38 -2.81 8.39
N SER A 125 -13.89 -3.94 7.90
CA SER A 125 -12.84 -4.74 8.54
C SER A 125 -11.43 -4.23 8.24
N ARG A 126 -11.27 -2.99 7.74
CA ARG A 126 -9.94 -2.38 7.44
C ARG A 126 -8.93 -2.50 8.57
N SER A 127 -9.36 -2.41 9.82
CA SER A 127 -8.49 -2.56 11.00
C SER A 127 -7.92 -3.97 11.16
N GLN A 128 -8.50 -4.96 10.48
CA GLN A 128 -8.09 -6.37 10.47
C GLN A 128 -7.42 -6.76 9.14
N TRP A 129 -7.20 -5.81 8.23
CA TRP A 129 -6.55 -6.10 6.96
C TRP A 129 -5.09 -6.48 7.19
N LYS A 130 -4.70 -7.65 6.68
CA LYS A 130 -3.33 -8.12 6.70
C LYS A 130 -2.71 -8.03 5.30
N VAL A 131 -1.49 -8.54 5.17
CA VAL A 131 -0.63 -8.41 3.98
C VAL A 131 -1.39 -8.69 2.67
N ARG A 132 -2.23 -9.73 2.60
CA ARG A 132 -2.91 -10.11 1.36
C ARG A 132 -3.93 -9.05 0.92
N GLN A 133 -4.78 -8.59 1.84
CA GLN A 133 -5.76 -7.54 1.58
C GLN A 133 -5.05 -6.24 1.21
N VAL A 134 -4.03 -5.86 1.97
CA VAL A 134 -3.23 -4.65 1.71
C VAL A 134 -2.53 -4.72 0.36
N ALA A 135 -1.97 -5.86 -0.04
CA ALA A 135 -1.32 -6.02 -1.34
C ALA A 135 -2.29 -5.87 -2.52
N SER A 136 -3.53 -6.34 -2.36
CA SER A 136 -4.58 -6.15 -3.37
C SER A 136 -4.95 -4.68 -3.52
N GLU A 137 -5.23 -4.01 -2.40
CA GLU A 137 -5.58 -2.58 -2.38
C GLU A 137 -4.44 -1.71 -2.92
N ARG A 138 -3.20 -1.99 -2.49
CA ARG A 138 -2.00 -1.30 -2.96
C ARG A 138 -1.88 -1.36 -4.47
N ARG A 139 -2.18 -2.49 -5.10
CA ARG A 139 -2.08 -2.63 -6.56
C ARG A 139 -2.98 -1.63 -7.27
N ALA A 140 -4.24 -1.48 -6.82
CA ALA A 140 -5.18 -0.52 -7.40
C ALA A 140 -4.68 0.91 -7.22
N LEU A 141 -4.23 1.26 -6.00
CA LEU A 141 -3.69 2.59 -5.69
C LEU A 141 -2.45 2.93 -6.51
N VAL A 142 -1.49 2.01 -6.60
CA VAL A 142 -0.25 2.21 -7.36
C VAL A 142 -0.52 2.35 -8.85
N ASN A 143 -1.46 1.58 -9.39
CA ASN A 143 -1.88 1.70 -10.79
C ASN A 143 -2.45 3.09 -11.06
N GLU A 144 -3.33 3.59 -10.19
CA GLU A 144 -3.92 4.92 -10.33
C GLU A 144 -2.89 6.05 -10.19
N LEU A 145 -1.97 5.97 -9.23
CA LEU A 145 -0.90 6.95 -9.08
C LEU A 145 0.02 7.01 -10.31
N ASN A 146 0.39 5.84 -10.86
CA ASN A 146 1.19 5.76 -12.08
C ASN A 146 0.43 6.30 -13.30
N TYR A 147 -0.87 6.00 -13.41
CA TYR A 147 -1.71 6.54 -14.47
C TYR A 147 -1.79 8.07 -14.39
N SER A 148 -2.13 8.60 -13.21
CA SER A 148 -2.20 10.03 -12.93
C SER A 148 -0.89 10.75 -13.27
N TYR A 149 0.27 10.16 -12.94
CA TYR A 149 1.58 10.69 -13.30
C TYR A 149 1.80 10.76 -14.82
N ARG A 150 1.50 9.67 -15.53
CA ARG A 150 1.63 9.61 -17.01
C ARG A 150 0.70 10.61 -17.69
N PHE A 151 -0.53 10.73 -17.19
CA PHE A 151 -1.51 11.69 -17.69
C PHE A 151 -1.00 13.12 -17.53
N GLN A 152 -0.54 13.51 -16.34
CA GLN A 152 -0.02 14.86 -16.08
C GLN A 152 1.21 15.17 -16.93
N THR A 153 2.11 14.22 -17.09
CA THR A 153 3.32 14.38 -17.91
C THR A 153 2.95 14.57 -19.39
N ARG A 154 1.98 13.80 -19.90
CA ARG A 154 1.50 13.96 -21.28
C ARG A 154 0.80 15.31 -21.47
N PHE A 155 -0.06 15.70 -20.54
CA PHE A 155 -0.76 16.98 -20.60
C PHE A 155 0.20 18.17 -20.62
N ALA A 156 1.21 18.17 -19.74
CA ALA A 156 2.22 19.23 -19.67
C ALA A 156 3.02 19.38 -20.98
N ARG A 157 3.32 18.27 -21.66
CA ARG A 157 4.01 18.29 -22.96
C ARG A 157 3.15 18.89 -24.07
N THR A 158 1.85 18.60 -24.09
CA THR A 158 0.93 19.08 -25.14
C THR A 158 0.63 20.58 -25.02
N GLN A 159 0.63 21.14 -23.81
CA GLN A 159 0.25 22.54 -23.57
C GLN A 159 1.41 23.54 -23.73
N SER A 160 2.56 23.14 -24.28
CA SER A 160 3.75 23.99 -24.50
C SER A 160 4.18 24.83 -23.27
N THR A 161 3.81 24.40 -22.07
CA THR A 161 4.08 25.07 -20.77
C THR A 161 5.24 24.37 -20.03
N ALA A 162 6.07 23.65 -20.77
CA ALA A 162 7.22 22.93 -20.23
C ALA A 162 8.39 23.88 -19.93
N ASP A 163 8.20 24.77 -18.95
CA ASP A 163 9.30 25.47 -18.30
C ASP A 163 10.23 24.43 -17.63
N ALA A 164 11.53 24.76 -17.53
CA ALA A 164 12.53 23.88 -16.91
C ALA A 164 12.15 23.46 -15.47
N LEU A 165 11.41 24.31 -14.75
CA LEU A 165 10.87 24.03 -13.41
C LEU A 165 9.86 22.88 -13.42
N ASN A 166 8.98 22.81 -14.42
CA ASN A 166 8.04 21.69 -14.57
C ASN A 166 8.76 20.36 -14.88
N ALA A 167 9.88 20.40 -15.61
CA ALA A 167 10.65 19.20 -15.94
C ALA A 167 11.39 18.62 -14.71
N ARG A 168 11.98 19.47 -13.86
CA ARG A 168 12.62 19.06 -12.60
C ARG A 168 11.60 18.39 -11.67
N ASP A 169 10.46 19.03 -11.45
CA ASP A 169 9.43 18.52 -10.54
C ASP A 169 8.80 17.21 -11.02
N LEU A 170 8.56 17.06 -12.34
CA LEU A 170 8.10 15.79 -12.92
C LEU A 170 9.13 14.67 -12.77
N THR A 171 10.43 15.01 -12.79
CA THR A 171 11.52 14.06 -12.58
C THR A 171 11.58 13.61 -11.12
N ILE A 172 11.56 14.55 -10.18
CA ILE A 172 11.51 14.27 -8.74
C ILE A 172 10.31 13.38 -8.43
N LEU A 173 9.14 13.74 -8.94
CA LEU A 173 7.92 13.00 -8.71
C LEU A 173 7.99 11.57 -9.27
N GLY A 174 8.50 11.40 -10.49
CA GLY A 174 8.72 10.08 -11.06
C GLY A 174 9.64 9.23 -10.19
N ARG A 175 10.78 9.78 -9.76
CA ARG A 175 11.74 9.08 -8.89
C ARG A 175 11.15 8.72 -7.52
N ARG A 176 10.31 9.57 -6.93
CA ARG A 176 9.56 9.24 -5.70
C ARG A 176 8.61 8.06 -5.89
N LEU A 177 7.84 8.03 -6.99
CA LEU A 177 6.94 6.92 -7.31
C LEU A 177 7.71 5.62 -7.53
N TYR A 178 8.84 5.66 -8.25
CA TYR A 178 9.68 4.48 -8.45
C TYR A 178 10.31 4.02 -7.13
N ALA A 179 10.86 4.93 -6.32
CA ALA A 179 11.41 4.61 -5.01
C ALA A 179 10.36 3.98 -4.09
N ALA A 180 9.12 4.49 -4.07
CA ALA A 180 8.05 3.96 -3.23
C ALA A 180 7.50 2.60 -3.73
N PHE A 181 7.27 2.46 -5.05
CA PHE A 181 6.41 1.39 -5.57
C PHE A 181 7.07 0.42 -6.55
N GLU A 182 8.14 0.82 -7.24
CA GLU A 182 8.80 -0.04 -8.23
C GLU A 182 9.36 -1.31 -7.57
N ARG A 183 9.16 -2.45 -8.24
CA ARG A 183 9.78 -3.71 -7.87
C ARG A 183 11.12 -3.82 -8.60
N LYS A 184 12.19 -4.04 -7.85
CA LYS A 184 13.55 -4.20 -8.39
C LYS A 184 14.26 -5.32 -7.64
N ALA A 185 15.11 -6.08 -8.31
CA ALA A 185 15.91 -7.11 -7.66
C ALA A 185 16.73 -6.52 -6.51
N GLY A 186 16.74 -7.19 -5.36
CA GLY A 186 17.43 -6.74 -4.14
C GLY A 186 16.74 -5.60 -3.39
N LYS A 187 15.64 -5.02 -3.90
CA LYS A 187 14.89 -3.97 -3.21
C LYS A 187 13.82 -4.57 -2.30
N VAL A 188 13.86 -4.22 -1.02
CA VAL A 188 12.81 -4.59 -0.07
C VAL A 188 11.59 -3.68 -0.26
N GLU A 189 10.48 -4.28 -0.68
CA GLU A 189 9.24 -3.54 -0.97
C GLU A 189 8.58 -2.99 0.30
N PHE A 190 8.10 -1.74 0.23
CA PHE A 190 7.17 -1.17 1.21
C PHE A 190 5.73 -1.33 0.71
N ILE A 191 4.92 -2.08 1.47
CA ILE A 191 3.59 -2.51 1.06
C ILE A 191 2.44 -1.80 1.77
N ASN A 192 2.68 -1.08 2.87
CA ASN A 192 1.62 -0.42 3.62
C ASN A 192 1.81 1.11 3.72
N PRO A 193 1.54 1.87 2.66
CA PRO A 193 1.56 3.34 2.67
C PRO A 193 0.36 3.95 3.41
N GLY A 194 -0.03 3.40 4.56
CA GLY A 194 -1.22 3.81 5.32
C GLY A 194 -2.54 3.19 4.84
N ILE A 195 -2.48 2.02 4.18
CA ILE A 195 -3.65 1.27 3.73
C ILE A 195 -4.36 0.63 4.92
N ALA A 196 -3.64 -0.12 5.74
CA ALA A 196 -4.13 -0.70 6.99
C ALA A 196 -3.42 -0.04 8.19
N PRO A 197 -4.07 0.07 9.36
CA PRO A 197 -3.43 0.62 10.55
C PRO A 197 -2.35 -0.31 11.13
N ASP A 198 -2.48 -1.63 10.93
CA ASP A 198 -1.58 -2.63 11.48
C ASP A 198 -1.48 -3.85 10.55
N LEU A 199 -0.26 -4.35 10.38
CA LEU A 199 0.07 -5.56 9.61
C LEU A 199 0.67 -6.67 10.47
N ALA A 200 0.93 -6.43 11.76
CA ALA A 200 1.58 -7.40 12.64
C ALA A 200 0.72 -8.65 12.77
N GLU A 201 1.35 -9.82 12.76
CA GLU A 201 0.65 -11.09 12.91
C GLU A 201 0.97 -11.66 14.29
N ASP A 202 -0.05 -12.05 15.06
CA ASP A 202 0.16 -12.57 16.43
C ASP A 202 1.07 -13.81 16.43
N THR A 203 0.91 -14.66 15.41
CA THR A 203 1.67 -15.89 15.23
C THR A 203 2.05 -16.08 13.76
N LEU A 204 3.29 -16.49 13.55
CA LEU A 204 3.86 -16.78 12.24
C LEU A 204 4.65 -18.08 12.29
N THR A 205 4.76 -18.72 11.14
CA THR A 205 5.61 -19.90 10.95
C THR A 205 6.61 -19.63 9.83
N LEU A 206 7.90 -19.67 10.15
CA LEU A 206 9.00 -19.54 9.21
C LEU A 206 9.50 -20.94 8.81
N VAL A 207 9.49 -21.23 7.52
CA VAL A 207 9.84 -22.55 6.99
C VAL A 207 10.93 -22.43 5.94
N HIS A 208 12.00 -23.22 6.08
CA HIS A 208 12.96 -23.48 5.02
C HIS A 208 12.64 -24.83 4.37
N SER A 209 12.40 -24.82 3.06
CA SER A 209 11.97 -26.02 2.34
C SER A 209 12.48 -26.04 0.90
N PRO A 210 12.57 -27.22 0.26
CA PRO A 210 12.91 -27.32 -1.16
C PRO A 210 11.98 -26.49 -2.05
N ASP A 211 12.54 -25.80 -3.04
CA ASP A 211 11.74 -25.08 -4.02
C ASP A 211 11.13 -26.05 -5.02
N LYS A 212 9.79 -26.18 -5.00
CA LYS A 212 9.04 -27.03 -5.93
C LYS A 212 9.21 -26.59 -7.40
N ARG A 213 9.60 -25.33 -7.65
CA ARG A 213 9.77 -24.78 -9.00
C ARG A 213 11.19 -24.95 -9.53
N GLU A 214 12.17 -25.05 -8.64
CA GLU A 214 13.60 -25.12 -8.97
C GLU A 214 14.24 -26.28 -8.21
N PRO A 215 14.27 -27.49 -8.81
CA PRO A 215 14.84 -28.67 -8.17
C PRO A 215 16.29 -28.44 -7.71
N GLY A 216 16.61 -28.91 -6.50
CA GLY A 216 17.93 -28.74 -5.89
C GLY A 216 18.13 -27.40 -5.16
N LYS A 217 17.21 -26.45 -5.28
CA LYS A 217 17.24 -25.21 -4.51
C LYS A 217 16.29 -25.27 -3.32
N HIS A 218 16.56 -24.42 -2.33
CA HIS A 218 15.71 -24.22 -1.16
C HIS A 218 15.23 -22.77 -1.13
N GLN A 219 14.15 -22.55 -0.38
CA GLN A 219 13.58 -21.24 -0.16
C GLN A 219 13.02 -21.10 1.25
N TRP A 220 12.97 -19.87 1.72
CA TRP A 220 12.26 -19.46 2.91
C TRP A 220 10.83 -19.05 2.57
N ALA A 221 9.89 -19.48 3.41
CA ALA A 221 8.49 -19.14 3.30
C ALA A 221 7.93 -18.77 4.68
N LEU A 222 7.19 -17.67 4.73
CA LEU A 222 6.52 -17.21 5.94
C LEU A 222 5.02 -17.50 5.84
N TYR A 223 4.46 -18.14 6.85
CA TYR A 223 3.04 -18.46 6.93
C TYR A 223 2.40 -17.75 8.13
N ASN A 224 1.11 -17.47 8.02
CA ASN A 224 0.30 -17.00 9.14
C ASN A 224 -0.10 -18.19 10.03
N GLY A 225 -0.11 -17.98 11.34
CA GLY A 225 -0.43 -19.01 12.32
C GLY A 225 0.78 -19.80 12.79
N ASN A 226 0.56 -20.63 13.81
CA ASN A 226 1.49 -21.64 14.28
C ASN A 226 1.17 -22.98 13.60
N LEU A 227 1.90 -23.31 12.53
CA LEU A 227 1.64 -24.47 11.69
C LEU A 227 2.64 -25.58 11.98
N GLY A 228 2.16 -26.81 12.13
CA GLY A 228 3.00 -27.99 12.25
C GLY A 228 3.70 -28.36 10.94
N ILE A 229 4.73 -29.21 11.03
CA ILE A 229 5.57 -29.63 9.88
C ILE A 229 4.77 -30.33 8.76
N HIS A 230 3.65 -30.96 9.10
CA HIS A 230 2.75 -31.63 8.14
C HIS A 230 1.58 -30.75 7.69
N GLU A 231 1.37 -29.59 8.32
CA GLU A 231 0.22 -28.73 8.08
C GLU A 231 0.56 -27.59 7.12
N TRP A 232 1.72 -26.95 7.30
CA TRP A 232 2.14 -25.81 6.47
C TRP A 232 2.05 -26.05 4.95
N PRO A 233 2.28 -27.26 4.38
CA PRO A 233 2.16 -27.47 2.94
C PRO A 233 0.76 -27.22 2.38
N ASN A 234 -0.28 -27.29 3.22
CA ASN A 234 -1.68 -27.07 2.85
C ASN A 234 -2.08 -25.59 2.88
N PHE A 235 -1.21 -24.71 3.40
CA PHE A 235 -1.47 -23.28 3.50
C PHE A 235 -0.70 -22.50 2.43
N SER A 236 -1.25 -21.35 2.06
CA SER A 236 -0.52 -20.39 1.23
C SER A 236 0.36 -19.51 2.11
N PRO A 237 1.65 -19.30 1.78
CA PRO A 237 2.49 -18.39 2.55
C PRO A 237 2.10 -16.94 2.28
N ILE A 238 2.45 -16.08 3.23
CA ILE A 238 2.41 -14.62 3.14
C ILE A 238 3.43 -14.14 2.11
N LYS A 239 4.68 -14.60 2.23
CA LYS A 239 5.79 -14.29 1.31
C LYS A 239 6.74 -15.48 1.22
N ARG A 240 7.37 -15.61 0.05
CA ARG A 240 8.51 -16.51 -0.20
C ARG A 240 9.73 -15.68 -0.58
N SER A 241 10.92 -16.17 -0.24
CA SER A 241 12.21 -15.59 -0.59
C SER A 241 13.25 -16.70 -0.70
N ARG A 242 14.25 -16.53 -1.56
CA ARG A 242 15.41 -17.44 -1.56
C ARG A 242 16.31 -17.18 -0.35
N GLU A 243 16.50 -15.90 -0.02
CA GLU A 243 17.36 -15.46 1.07
C GLU A 243 16.54 -15.16 2.33
N LEU A 244 17.01 -15.64 3.49
CA LEU A 244 16.38 -15.40 4.79
C LEU A 244 16.34 -13.90 5.11
N LEU A 245 17.47 -13.21 4.93
CA LEU A 245 17.57 -11.79 5.28
C LEU A 245 16.59 -10.93 4.49
N GLU A 246 16.39 -11.18 3.20
CA GLU A 246 15.39 -10.45 2.42
C GLU A 246 14.00 -10.60 3.05
N LEU A 247 13.65 -11.81 3.50
CA LEU A 247 12.36 -12.08 4.12
C LEU A 247 12.23 -11.39 5.48
N LEU A 248 13.24 -11.48 6.36
CA LEU A 248 13.22 -10.85 7.68
C LEU A 248 13.22 -9.32 7.58
N THR A 249 14.07 -8.74 6.72
CA THR A 249 14.08 -7.29 6.47
C THR A 249 12.76 -6.82 5.88
N TRP A 250 12.12 -7.61 5.02
CA TRP A 250 10.78 -7.31 4.52
C TRP A 250 9.73 -7.33 5.62
N CYS A 251 9.81 -8.27 6.57
CA CYS A 251 8.89 -8.33 7.70
C CYS A 251 9.04 -7.11 8.61
N HIS A 252 10.29 -6.76 8.96
CA HIS A 252 10.61 -5.59 9.77
C HIS A 252 10.12 -4.30 9.10
N ARG A 253 10.50 -4.07 7.83
CA ARG A 253 10.12 -2.88 7.05
C ARG A 253 8.60 -2.65 6.98
N ASN A 254 7.82 -3.73 7.00
CA ASN A 254 6.37 -3.66 6.85
C ASN A 254 5.61 -3.92 8.15
N ASN A 255 6.30 -4.01 9.29
CA ASN A 255 5.74 -4.32 10.60
C ASN A 255 4.86 -5.59 10.59
N VAL A 256 5.28 -6.62 9.86
CA VAL A 256 4.62 -7.95 9.86
C VAL A 256 5.06 -8.75 11.09
N ILE A 257 6.30 -8.54 11.53
CA ILE A 257 6.85 -9.06 12.78
C ILE A 257 7.13 -7.85 13.67
N ASP A 258 6.55 -7.85 14.86
CA ASP A 258 6.83 -6.91 15.94
C ASP A 258 7.30 -7.66 17.20
N THR A 259 7.43 -6.95 18.32
CA THR A 259 7.88 -7.52 19.61
C THR A 259 6.85 -8.47 20.25
N THR A 260 5.61 -8.47 19.79
CA THR A 260 4.52 -9.33 20.30
C THR A 260 4.32 -10.59 19.46
N THR A 261 4.83 -10.56 18.22
CA THR A 261 4.72 -11.63 17.23
C THR A 261 5.49 -12.87 17.67
N ARG A 262 4.81 -14.01 17.74
CA ARG A 262 5.44 -15.31 18.02
C ARG A 262 5.80 -16.00 16.70
N VAL A 263 7.06 -16.41 16.55
CA VAL A 263 7.54 -17.07 15.33
C VAL A 263 7.92 -18.51 15.64
N ALA A 264 7.21 -19.47 15.04
CA ALA A 264 7.61 -20.87 14.99
C ALA A 264 8.62 -21.08 13.86
N LEU A 265 9.69 -21.84 14.12
CA LEU A 265 10.76 -22.09 13.15
C LEU A 265 10.80 -23.56 12.71
N HIS A 266 10.74 -23.79 11.40
CA HIS A 266 11.07 -25.06 10.75
C HIS A 266 12.29 -24.85 9.84
N PRO A 267 13.51 -25.09 10.33
CA PRO A 267 14.74 -24.71 9.63
C PRO A 267 15.10 -25.68 8.48
N GLY A 268 14.40 -26.81 8.37
CA GLY A 268 14.63 -27.80 7.31
C GLY A 268 16.09 -28.27 7.30
N THR A 269 16.81 -27.96 6.22
CA THR A 269 18.23 -28.27 6.04
C THR A 269 19.20 -27.17 6.50
N SER A 270 18.68 -26.01 6.92
CA SER A 270 19.48 -24.89 7.45
C SER A 270 19.86 -25.15 8.91
N ASP A 271 20.99 -24.59 9.33
CA ASP A 271 21.46 -24.67 10.72
C ASP A 271 20.86 -23.54 11.60
N LEU A 272 19.93 -22.75 11.05
CA LEU A 272 19.28 -21.64 11.77
C LEU A 272 18.60 -22.14 13.04
N SER A 273 18.98 -21.53 14.16
CA SER A 273 18.33 -21.74 15.46
C SER A 273 17.35 -20.61 15.79
N GLU A 274 16.42 -20.85 16.70
CA GLU A 274 15.54 -19.78 17.21
C GLU A 274 16.35 -18.64 17.84
N PHE A 275 17.41 -18.96 18.58
CA PHE A 275 18.31 -17.96 19.16
C PHE A 275 18.94 -17.06 18.09
N GLU A 276 19.46 -17.66 17.01
CA GLU A 276 20.02 -16.90 15.90
C GLU A 276 18.94 -16.05 15.20
N LEU A 277 17.76 -16.61 14.96
CA LEU A 277 16.63 -15.88 14.38
C LEU A 277 16.27 -14.61 15.17
N PHE A 278 16.16 -14.71 16.50
CA PHE A 278 15.85 -13.56 17.34
C PHE A 278 16.99 -12.54 17.38
N ASN A 279 18.25 -12.97 17.36
CA ASN A 279 19.39 -12.04 17.23
C ASN A 279 19.39 -11.32 15.89
N LEU A 280 19.05 -11.99 14.78
CA LEU A 280 18.93 -11.37 13.46
C LEU A 280 17.81 -10.32 13.43
N LEU A 281 16.64 -10.64 13.99
CA LEU A 281 15.54 -9.68 14.12
C LEU A 281 15.93 -8.48 14.98
N GLY A 282 16.59 -8.70 16.11
CA GLY A 282 17.11 -7.64 16.98
C GLY A 282 18.14 -6.76 16.27
N ALA A 283 19.08 -7.35 15.54
CA ALA A 283 20.07 -6.61 14.76
C ALA A 283 19.41 -5.75 13.67
N LEU A 284 18.39 -6.26 12.97
CA LEU A 284 17.63 -5.49 11.98
C LEU A 284 16.86 -4.33 12.63
N GLN A 285 16.24 -4.55 13.80
CA GLN A 285 15.53 -3.50 14.53
C GLN A 285 16.46 -2.39 15.02
N GLN A 286 17.65 -2.73 15.50
CA GLN A 286 18.65 -1.77 15.96
C GLN A 286 19.33 -1.03 14.81
N SER A 287 19.56 -1.70 13.68
CA SER A 287 20.27 -1.10 12.54
C SER A 287 19.36 -0.31 11.61
N ILE A 288 18.07 -0.63 11.56
CA ILE A 288 17.10 0.01 10.66
C ILE A 288 15.97 0.59 11.50
N GLU A 289 16.12 1.83 11.92
CA GLU A 289 15.07 2.56 12.64
C GLU A 289 13.91 2.89 11.69
N LEU A 290 12.68 2.60 12.11
CA LEU A 290 11.47 2.87 11.34
C LEU A 290 10.58 3.89 12.10
N PRO A 291 9.89 4.80 11.39
CA PRO A 291 9.87 4.96 9.93
C PRO A 291 11.18 5.53 9.39
N LEU A 292 11.55 5.13 8.16
CA LEU A 292 12.72 5.72 7.49
C LEU A 292 12.52 7.23 7.29
N PRO A 293 13.59 8.04 7.34
CA PRO A 293 13.51 9.47 7.08
C PRO A 293 13.04 9.77 5.65
N GLU A 294 12.40 10.92 5.48
CA GLU A 294 12.07 11.42 4.15
C GLU A 294 13.34 11.76 3.37
N VAL A 295 13.35 11.39 2.09
CA VAL A 295 14.43 11.73 1.16
C VAL A 295 14.16 13.11 0.56
N SER A 296 15.18 13.97 0.54
CA SER A 296 15.10 15.31 -0.02
C SER A 296 14.95 15.29 -1.54
N ASP A 297 14.40 16.36 -2.11
CA ASP A 297 14.25 16.50 -3.56
C ASP A 297 15.61 16.56 -4.29
N ASP A 298 16.65 17.09 -3.64
CA ASP A 298 18.00 17.15 -4.21
C ASP A 298 18.66 15.77 -4.23
N GLU A 299 18.53 14.97 -3.17
CA GLU A 299 18.99 13.57 -3.17
C GLU A 299 18.28 12.73 -4.22
N LEU A 300 16.98 12.95 -4.40
CA LEU A 300 16.22 12.29 -5.44
C LEU A 300 16.74 12.62 -6.84
N LEU A 301 17.39 13.76 -7.06
CA LEU A 301 17.98 14.12 -8.36
C LEU A 301 19.36 13.48 -8.58
N MET A 302 20.01 12.98 -7.54
CA MET A 302 21.29 12.30 -7.61
C MET A 302 21.15 10.79 -7.91
N PRO A 303 22.21 10.11 -8.38
CA PRO A 303 22.24 8.65 -8.47
C PRO A 303 22.11 8.00 -7.10
N SER A 304 21.51 6.80 -7.04
CA SER A 304 21.41 6.03 -5.80
C SER A 304 22.78 5.54 -5.35
N THR A 305 23.16 5.89 -4.13
CA THR A 305 24.38 5.42 -3.45
C THR A 305 24.02 4.81 -2.09
N PRO A 306 24.75 3.77 -1.64
CA PRO A 306 24.54 3.24 -0.29
C PRO A 306 24.95 4.29 0.76
N SER A 307 24.06 4.58 1.70
CA SER A 307 24.33 5.45 2.86
C SER A 307 24.86 4.65 4.06
N GLU A 308 24.34 3.43 4.23
CA GLU A 308 24.66 2.54 5.34
C GLU A 308 24.81 1.10 4.82
N ILE A 309 25.68 0.33 5.47
CA ILE A 309 25.95 -1.06 5.12
C ILE A 309 25.95 -1.89 6.41
N LEU A 310 24.99 -2.82 6.50
CA LEU A 310 24.97 -3.86 7.52
C LEU A 310 25.49 -5.17 6.92
N LEU A 311 26.51 -5.76 7.54
CA LEU A 311 27.05 -7.05 7.15
C LEU A 311 26.68 -8.10 8.20
N LEU A 312 25.92 -9.11 7.78
CA LEU A 312 25.57 -10.28 8.59
C LEU A 312 26.20 -11.50 7.93
N VAL A 313 27.05 -12.22 8.66
CA VAL A 313 27.90 -13.29 8.12
C VAL A 313 27.43 -14.63 8.67
N ASN A 314 27.48 -15.67 7.83
CA ASN A 314 27.10 -17.05 8.16
C ASN A 314 25.64 -17.21 8.65
N VAL A 315 24.73 -16.38 8.12
CA VAL A 315 23.31 -16.42 8.50
C VAL A 315 22.68 -17.78 8.15
N GLY A 316 22.22 -18.51 9.17
CA GLY A 316 21.55 -19.80 9.05
C GLY A 316 22.45 -20.95 8.57
N VAL A 317 23.77 -20.78 8.68
CA VAL A 317 24.79 -21.77 8.29
C VAL A 317 25.81 -21.88 9.41
N ASP A 318 26.05 -23.09 9.91
CA ASP A 318 27.15 -23.34 10.84
C ASP A 318 28.46 -23.56 10.03
N PRO A 319 29.37 -22.57 9.97
CA PRO A 319 30.60 -22.69 9.20
C PRO A 319 31.56 -23.75 9.77
N LEU A 320 31.34 -24.18 11.01
CA LEU A 320 32.15 -25.18 11.72
C LEU A 320 31.39 -26.48 11.96
N ARG A 321 30.28 -26.72 11.24
CA ARG A 321 29.48 -27.94 11.38
C ARG A 321 30.31 -29.22 11.38
N HIS A 322 31.28 -29.31 10.47
CA HIS A 322 32.20 -30.44 10.41
C HIS A 322 33.05 -30.63 11.68
N HIS A 323 33.49 -29.56 12.34
CA HIS A 323 34.27 -29.64 13.60
C HIS A 323 33.38 -30.07 14.76
N ARG A 324 32.16 -29.53 14.82
CA ARG A 324 31.14 -29.91 15.81
C ARG A 324 30.76 -31.39 15.70
N ASP A 325 30.51 -31.88 14.50
CA ASP A 325 30.17 -33.28 14.24
C ASP A 325 31.34 -34.23 14.60
N LEU A 326 32.57 -33.72 14.57
CA LEU A 326 33.79 -34.46 14.93
C LEU A 326 34.17 -34.35 16.42
N ASN A 327 33.43 -33.59 17.26
CA ASN A 327 33.78 -33.28 18.65
C ASN A 327 35.22 -32.76 18.83
N ILE A 328 35.69 -31.91 17.91
CA ILE A 328 37.02 -31.25 17.96
C ILE A 328 36.88 -29.81 18.44
#